data_AF-A0A1G1FQP1-F1
#
_entry.id   AF-A0A1G1FQP1-F1
#
_cell.length_a   1.000
_cell.length_b   1.000
_cell.length_c   1.000
_cell.angle_alpha   90.00
_cell.angle_beta   90.00
_cell.angle_gamma   90.00
#
_symmetry.space_group_name_H-M   'P 1'
#
loop_
_entity.id
_entity.type
_entity.pdbx_description
1 polymer ?
#
loop_
_entity_poly.entity_id
_entity_poly.type
_entity_poly.pdbx_seq_one_letter_code
_entity_poly.pdbx_strand_id
1 'polypeptide(L)' 'MADRKKTGERPIGQMLMEKDRIVPQDLEFALDHQKNSHDLIGQILVRMGALRETELNEVLVEQSETSH' A
#
# COMPACT_ATOMS: atom_id res chain seq x y z
N MET A 1 -6.39 -3.26 19.26
CA MET A 1 -5.94 -4.39 18.43
C MET A 1 -6.59 -4.17 17.09
N ALA A 2 -5.93 -3.45 16.17
CA ALA A 2 -6.62 -3.02 14.96
C ALA A 2 -6.64 -4.14 13.93
N ASP A 3 -7.86 -4.53 13.64
CA ASP A 3 -8.29 -5.39 12.56
C ASP A 3 -7.63 -4.99 11.25
N ARG A 4 -6.89 -5.92 10.64
CA ARG A 4 -6.64 -5.85 9.20
C ARG A 4 -6.94 -7.18 8.55
N LYS A 5 -8.20 -7.26 8.14
CA LYS A 5 -8.77 -8.18 7.16
C LYS A 5 -7.71 -8.63 6.15
N LYS A 6 -7.30 -9.90 6.26
CA LYS A 6 -6.92 -10.70 5.10
C LYS A 6 -8.20 -10.97 4.31
N THR A 7 -8.53 -10.12 3.35
CA THR A 7 -9.48 -10.46 2.28
C THR A 7 -8.64 -10.58 1.01
N GLY A 8 -8.97 -11.54 0.15
CA GLY A 8 -8.15 -12.05 -0.97
C GLY A 8 -7.90 -11.07 -2.12
N GLU A 9 -7.67 -9.82 -1.79
CA GLU A 9 -7.36 -8.71 -2.69
C GLU A 9 -5.84 -8.62 -2.80
N ARG A 10 -5.32 -8.49 -4.03
CA ARG A 10 -3.88 -8.32 -4.26
C ARG A 10 -3.37 -7.15 -3.40
N PRO A 11 -2.28 -7.31 -2.62
CA PRO A 11 -1.79 -6.27 -1.75
C PRO A 11 -1.35 -5.05 -2.57
N ILE A 12 -1.78 -3.85 -2.16
CA ILE A 12 -1.49 -2.58 -2.85
C ILE A 12 0.01 -2.39 -3.07
N GLY A 13 0.84 -2.81 -2.10
CA GLY A 13 2.29 -2.73 -2.19
C GLY A 13 2.87 -3.54 -3.36
N GLN A 14 2.25 -4.66 -3.71
CA GLN A 14 2.66 -5.45 -4.87
C GLN A 14 2.23 -4.76 -6.17
N MET A 15 0.99 -4.27 -6.26
CA MET A 15 0.53 -3.52 -7.43
C MET A 15 1.40 -2.27 -7.69
N LEU A 16 1.82 -1.58 -6.64
CA LEU A 16 2.70 -0.42 -6.73
C LEU A 16 4.09 -0.79 -7.24
N MET A 17 4.64 -1.95 -6.83
CA MET A 17 5.89 -2.47 -7.38
C MET A 17 5.74 -2.90 -8.85
N GLU A 18 4.64 -3.60 -9.19
CA GLU A 18 4.35 -4.03 -10.56
C GLU A 18 4.20 -2.84 -11.53
N LYS A 19 3.82 -1.66 -11.01
CA LYS A 19 3.69 -0.42 -11.76
C LYS A 19 4.93 0.47 -11.69
N ASP A 20 6.07 -0.02 -11.17
CA ASP A 20 7.31 0.75 -10.95
C ASP A 20 7.08 2.07 -10.16
N ARG A 21 6.05 2.12 -9.29
CA ARG A 21 5.72 3.29 -8.48
C ARG A 21 6.52 3.35 -7.19
N ILE A 22 6.92 2.20 -6.66
CA ILE A 22 7.75 2.07 -5.47
C ILE A 22 8.83 1.02 -5.70
N VAL A 23 9.96 1.16 -5.01
CA VAL A 23 10.97 0.09 -4.98
C VAL A 23 10.69 -0.90 -3.84
N PRO A 24 11.16 -2.15 -3.94
CA PRO A 24 11.00 -3.15 -2.87
C PRO A 24 11.51 -2.66 -1.52
N GLN A 25 12.55 -1.83 -1.49
CA GLN A 25 13.07 -1.23 -0.26
C GLN A 25 12.01 -0.35 0.44
N ASP A 26 11.29 0.50 -0.31
CA ASP A 26 10.25 1.35 0.24
C ASP A 26 9.08 0.53 0.78
N LEU A 27 8.72 -0.57 0.10
CA LEU A 27 7.69 -1.46 0.61
C LEU A 27 8.14 -2.12 1.92
N GLU A 28 9.38 -2.55 2.01
CA GLU A 28 9.93 -3.19 3.20
C GLU A 28 9.93 -2.23 4.40
N PHE A 29 10.34 -0.97 4.19
CA PHE A 29 10.22 0.09 5.19
C PHE A 29 8.77 0.33 5.61
N ALA A 30 7.85 0.41 4.65
CA ALA A 30 6.43 0.61 4.95
C ALA A 30 5.82 -0.58 5.72
N LEU A 31 6.24 -1.81 5.39
CA LEU A 31 5.84 -3.03 6.10
C LEU A 31 6.37 -3.04 7.54
N ASP A 32 7.61 -2.62 7.75
CA ASP A 32 8.18 -2.55 9.10
C ASP A 32 7.48 -1.51 9.98
N HIS A 33 7.22 -0.33 9.40
CA HIS A 33 6.41 0.70 10.05
C HIS A 33 4.98 0.22 10.33
N GLN A 34 4.38 -0.57 9.44
CA GLN A 34 3.04 -1.14 9.65
C GLN A 34 3.01 -2.19 10.78
N LYS A 35 4.11 -2.87 11.08
CA LYS A 35 4.14 -3.79 12.22
C LYS A 35 4.00 -3.05 13.55
N ASN A 36 4.56 -1.86 13.62
CA ASN A 36 4.53 -1.00 14.82
C ASN A 36 3.35 -0.02 14.82
N SER A 37 2.84 0.33 13.64
CA SER A 37 1.68 1.21 13.45
C SER A 37 0.57 0.48 12.72
N HIS A 38 -0.66 0.57 13.20
CA HIS A 38 -1.82 0.02 12.49
C HIS A 38 -2.20 0.84 11.22
N ASP A 39 -1.31 1.70 10.71
CA ASP A 39 -1.44 2.51 9.50
C ASP A 39 -1.38 1.68 8.20
N LEU A 40 -2.06 2.13 7.15
CA LEU A 40 -2.11 1.46 5.85
C LEU A 40 -0.75 1.58 5.13
N ILE A 41 -0.27 0.52 4.48
CA ILE A 41 0.99 0.56 3.72
C ILE A 41 1.00 1.74 2.75
N GLY A 42 -0.08 1.93 1.99
CA GLY A 42 -0.19 3.05 1.06
C GLY A 42 -0.04 4.42 1.74
N GLN A 43 -0.65 4.61 2.91
CA GLN A 43 -0.51 5.85 3.67
C GLN A 43 0.91 6.04 4.23
N ILE A 44 1.57 4.96 4.65
CA ILE A 44 2.95 5.00 5.13
C ILE A 44 3.87 5.40 3.98
N LEU A 45 3.73 4.79 2.79
CA LEU A 45 4.49 5.12 1.59
C LEU A 45 4.32 6.60 1.21
N VAL A 46 3.10 7.12 1.29
CA VAL A 46 2.81 8.55 1.06
C VAL A 46 3.50 9.45 2.08
N ARG A 47 3.36 9.14 3.38
CA ARG A 47 3.97 9.93 4.45
C ARG A 47 5.49 9.95 4.37
N MET A 48 6.10 8.85 3.92
CA MET A 48 7.55 8.75 3.70
C MET A 48 8.02 9.47 2.43
N GLY A 49 7.10 9.91 1.56
CA GLY A 49 7.43 10.50 0.26
C GLY A 49 7.85 9.49 -0.82
N ALA A 50 7.72 8.19 -0.54
CA ALA A 50 8.00 7.12 -1.49
C ALA A 50 6.90 6.98 -2.56
N LEU A 51 5.69 7.47 -2.28
CA LEU A 51 4.55 7.43 -3.19
C LEU A 51 3.77 8.73 -3.12
N ARG A 52 3.16 9.19 -4.21
CA ARG A 52 2.25 10.34 -4.18
C ARG A 52 0.83 9.94 -3.78
N GLU A 53 0.11 10.83 -3.11
CA GLU A 53 -1.30 10.63 -2.76
C GLU A 53 -2.18 10.35 -3.99
N THR A 54 -1.89 11.01 -5.11
CA THR A 54 -2.62 10.79 -6.37
C THR A 54 -2.42 9.38 -6.90
N GLU A 55 -1.17 8.90 -6.90
CA GLU A 55 -0.82 7.56 -7.38
C GLU A 55 -1.40 6.48 -6.46
N LEU A 56 -1.39 6.72 -5.14
CA LEU A 56 -2.07 5.85 -4.20
C LEU A 56 -3.58 5.76 -4.50
N ASN A 57 -4.24 6.88 -4.74
CA ASN A 57 -5.67 6.90 -5.06
C ASN A 57 -5.98 6.16 -6.35
N GLU A 58 -5.17 6.31 -7.40
CA GLU A 58 -5.36 5.57 -8.66
C GLU A 58 -5.33 4.06 -8.44
N VAL A 59 -4.35 3.56 -7.69
CA VAL A 59 -4.23 2.12 -7.42
C VAL A 59 -5.31 1.65 -6.44
N LEU A 60 -5.75 2.48 -5.49
CA LEU A 60 -6.86 2.14 -4.59
C LEU A 60 -8.20 2.01 -5.34
N VAL A 61 -8.47 2.88 -6.30
CA VAL A 61 -9.65 2.78 -7.16
C VAL A 61 -9.60 1.47 -7.94
N GLU A 62 -8.48 1.19 -8.62
CA GLU A 62 -8.30 -0.05 -9.38
C GLU A 62 -8.44 -1.31 -8.50
N GLN A 63 -7.90 -1.28 -7.28
CA GLN A 63 -8.05 -2.36 -6.31
C GLN A 63 -9.53 -2.60 -5.96
N SER A 64 -10.28 -1.52 -5.71
CA SER A 64 -11.71 -1.61 -5.39
C SER A 64 -12.57 -2.09 -6.56
N GLU A 65 -12.22 -1.73 -7.80
CA GLU A 65 -12.92 -2.19 -9.01
C GLU A 65 -12.63 -3.67 -9.31
N THR A 66 -11.43 -4.16 -8.99
CA THR A 66 -11.07 -5.58 -9.18
C THR A 66 -11.70 -6.49 -8.12
N SER A 67 -12.22 -5.93 -7.03
CA SER A 67 -12.88 -6.68 -5.95
C SER A 67 -14.41 -6.79 -6.12
N HIS A 68 -14.96 -6.51 -7.31
CA HIS A 68 -16.37 -6.73 -7.64
C HIS A 68 -16.62 -8.08 -8.31
#